data_AF-A0A6M3LZV3-F1
#
_entry.id   AF-A0A6M3LZV3-F1
#
_cell.length_a   1.000
_cell.length_b   1.000
_cell.length_c   1.000
_cell.angle_alpha   90.00
_cell.angle_beta   90.00
_cell.angle_gamma   90.00
#
_symmetry.space_group_name_H-M   'P 1'
#
loop_
_entity.id
_entity.type
_entity.pdbx_description
1 polymer ?
#
loop_
_entity_poly.entity_id
_entity_poly.type
_entity_poly.pdbx_seq_one_letter_code
_entity_poly.pdbx_strand_id
1 'polypeptide(L)' 'MDAEKEWVRFPATIRKDNRVTVPPEVRKALGLKEGDLVDLQIKKMELGEVK' A
#
# COMPACT_ATOMS: atom_id res chain seq x y z
N MET A 1 -17.07 -9.17 -16.49
CA MET A 1 -15.77 -8.66 -16.93
C MET A 1 -15.10 -8.11 -15.69
N ASP A 2 -14.60 -9.05 -14.90
CA ASP A 2 -13.93 -8.81 -13.64
C ASP A 2 -12.57 -8.21 -13.96
N ALA A 3 -12.51 -6.87 -13.94
CA ALA A 3 -11.25 -6.19 -14.00
C ALA A 3 -10.45 -6.66 -12.78
N GLU A 4 -9.43 -7.49 -13.03
CA GLU A 4 -8.37 -7.79 -12.08
C GLU A 4 -7.76 -6.45 -11.67
N LYS A 5 -8.33 -5.83 -10.63
CA LYS A 5 -7.72 -4.67 -9.97
C LYS A 5 -6.40 -5.18 -9.43
N GLU A 6 -5.31 -4.86 -10.10
CA GLU A 6 -3.95 -5.22 -9.67
C GLU A 6 -3.66 -4.55 -8.31
N TRP A 7 -3.83 -5.33 -7.23
CA TRP A 7 -3.48 -4.88 -5.89
C TRP A 7 -1.97 -4.86 -5.75
N VAL A 8 -1.39 -3.67 -5.57
CA VAL A 8 0.04 -3.54 -5.30
C VAL A 8 0.31 -3.80 -3.83
N ARG A 9 1.16 -4.80 -3.55
CA ARG A 9 1.60 -5.13 -2.20
C ARG A 9 2.98 -4.53 -1.95
N PHE A 10 3.13 -3.83 -0.84
CA PHE A 10 4.42 -3.32 -0.38
C PHE A 10 4.49 -3.40 1.15
N PRO A 11 5.67 -3.73 1.72
CA PRO A 11 5.86 -3.65 3.16
C PRO A 11 5.89 -2.18 3.59
N ALA A 12 5.08 -1.84 4.58
CA ALA A 12 5.13 -0.52 5.21
C ALA A 12 4.89 -0.64 6.71
N THR A 13 5.59 0.20 7.46
CA THR A 13 5.42 0.32 8.90
C THR A 13 4.45 1.45 9.20
N ILE A 14 3.56 1.23 10.17
CA ILE A 14 2.71 2.28 10.71
C ILE A 14 3.61 3.26 11.49
N ARG A 15 3.67 4.51 11.05
CA ARG A 15 4.44 5.56 11.72
C ARG A 15 3.68 6.12 12.93
N LYS A 16 4.38 6.95 13.73
CA LYS A 16 3.73 7.80 14.75
C LYS A 16 2.57 8.55 14.07
N ASP A 17 1.43 8.65 14.75
CA ASP A 17 0.14 9.14 14.23
C ASP A 17 -0.67 8.14 13.38
N ASN A 18 -0.37 6.83 13.46
CA ASN A 18 -1.14 5.77 12.80
C ASN A 18 -1.20 5.90 11.26
N ARG A 19 -0.21 6.57 10.66
CA ARG A 19 -0.12 6.79 9.21
C ARG A 19 0.74 5.74 8.54
N VAL A 20 0.29 5.27 7.37
CA VAL A 20 1.08 4.46 6.45
C VAL A 20 1.43 5.32 5.24
N THR A 21 2.71 5.35 4.87
CA THR A 21 3.17 6.09 3.68
C THR A 21 3.22 5.16 2.49
N VAL A 22 2.48 5.50 1.44
CA VAL A 22 2.61 4.82 0.13
C VAL A 22 3.92 5.26 -0.51
N PRO A 23 4.83 4.32 -0.88
CA PRO A 23 6.08 4.66 -1.54
C PRO A 23 5.86 5.42 -2.86
N PRO A 24 6.79 6.31 -3.25
CA PRO A 24 6.65 7.10 -4.48
C PRO A 24 6.59 6.24 -5.74
N GLU A 25 7.20 5.06 -5.75
CA GLU A 25 7.16 4.12 -6.87
C GLU A 25 5.74 3.58 -7.09
N VAL A 26 5.08 3.14 -6.01
CA VAL A 26 3.68 2.69 -6.04
C VAL A 26 2.74 3.83 -6.42
N ARG A 27 2.96 5.03 -5.86
CA ARG A 27 2.19 6.23 -6.20
C ARG A 27 2.26 6.56 -7.70
N LYS A 28 3.45 6.48 -8.29
CA LYS A 28 3.65 6.73 -9.73
C LYS A 28 3.05 5.63 -10.59
N ALA A 29 3.24 4.37 -10.24
CA ALA A 29 2.72 3.23 -10.98
C ALA A 29 1.17 3.24 -11.05
N LEU A 30 0.53 3.61 -9.93
CA LEU A 30 -0.94 3.71 -9.84
C LEU A 30 -1.48 5.11 -10.18
N GLY A 31 -0.63 6.08 -10.51
CA GLY A 31 -1.04 7.44 -10.86
C GLY A 31 -1.73 8.21 -9.72
N LEU A 32 -1.50 7.83 -8.47
CA LEU A 32 -2.20 8.37 -7.29
C LEU A 32 -1.82 9.83 -7.00
N LYS A 33 -2.82 10.67 -6.81
CA LYS A 33 -2.70 12.10 -6.49
C LYS A 33 -3.27 12.42 -5.12
N GLU A 34 -2.93 13.61 -4.61
CA GLU A 34 -3.54 14.10 -3.38
C GLU A 34 -5.03 14.33 -3.61
N GLY A 35 -5.86 13.76 -2.75
CA GLY A 35 -7.33 13.79 -2.87
C GLY A 35 -7.94 12.54 -3.50
N ASP A 36 -7.14 11.63 -4.05
CA ASP A 36 -7.68 10.38 -4.59
C ASP A 36 -8.09 9.41 -3.48
N LEU A 37 -9.27 8.80 -3.65
CA LEU A 37 -9.72 7.70 -2.81
C LEU A 37 -9.06 6.39 -3.27
N VAL A 38 -8.49 5.67 -2.31
CA VAL A 38 -7.84 4.38 -2.55
C VAL A 38 -8.54 3.29 -1.74
N ASP A 39 -8.60 2.10 -2.32
CA ASP A 39 -9.02 0.90 -1.62
C ASP A 39 -7.79 0.21 -1.03
N LEU A 40 -7.83 -0.17 0.24
CA LEU A 40 -6.66 -0.64 0.99
C LEU A 40 -6.94 -1.99 1.65
N GLN A 41 -6.05 -2.94 1.41
CA GLN A 41 -6.04 -4.23 2.11
C GLN A 41 -4.80 -4.32 2.99
N ILE A 42 -4.99 -4.41 4.31
CA ILE A 42 -3.91 -4.44 5.30
C ILE A 42 -3.81 -5.85 5.88
N LYS A 43 -2.61 -6.43 5.83
CA LYS A 43 -2.28 -7.68 6.53
C LYS A 43 -1.10 -7.40 7.47
N LYS A 44 -1.28 -7.65 8.77
CA LYS A 44 -0.18 -7.54 9.75
C LYS A 44 0.89 -8.56 9.37
N MET A 45 2.11 -8.08 9.13
CA MET A 45 3.29 -8.93 8.98
C MET A 45 4.04 -8.95 10.31
N GLU A 46 4.39 -10.14 10.77
CA GLU A 46 5.28 -10.30 11.90
C GLU A 46 6.70 -10.05 11.40
N LEU A 47 7.48 -9.24 12.12
CA LEU A 47 8.87 -8.94 11.80
C LEU A 47 9.72 -10.19 12.14
N GLY A 48 9.57 -11.25 11.34
CA GLY A 48 10.11 -12.57 11.64
C GLY A 48 10.35 -13.49 10.45
N GLU A 49 9.85 -13.20 9.24
CA GLU A 49 10.14 -14.04 8.07
C GLU A 49 10.63 -13.21 6.89
N VAL A 50 11.91 -12.86 6.95
CA VAL A 50 12.73 -12.79 5.74
C VAL A 50 13.52 -14.11 5.72
N LYS A 51 13.05 -15.08 4.95
CA LYS A 51 13.87 -16.18 4.46
C LYS A 51 14.26 -15.88 3.02
#